data_AF-A0AAW1U891-F1
#
_entry.id   AF-A0AAW1U891-F1
#
_cell.length_a   1.000
_cell.length_b   1.000
_cell.length_c   1.000
_cell.angle_alpha   90.00
_cell.angle_beta   90.00
_cell.angle_gamma   90.00
#
_symmetry.space_group_name_H-M   'P 1'
#
loop_
_entity.id
_entity.type
_entity.pdbx_description
1 polymer ?
#
loop_
_entity_poly.entity_id
_entity_poly.type
_entity_poly.pdbx_seq_one_letter_code
_entity_poly.pdbx_strand_id
1 'polypeptide(L)'
;MPLKTSLRKKINYASLKSSLASYDWNLVYNSKAAQDATAKFSNVIIEQILANTTVSVLKNRNIGRKEWITQGIIKSIITRDKLYKRYQRNRQNAVVREQFLNYRNLLQDLIKKKPKFNIIEV
;
A
#
# COMPACT_ATOMS: atom_id res chain seq x y z
N MET A 1 15.77 9.77 8.53
CA MET A 1 14.62 9.17 9.26
C MET A 1 14.14 7.93 8.49
N PRO A 2 14.12 6.72 9.10
CA PRO A 2 13.66 5.52 8.40
C PRO A 2 12.15 5.56 8.19
N LEU A 3 11.72 5.13 7.00
CA LEU A 3 10.33 5.13 6.54
C LEU A 3 9.54 4.06 7.30
N LYS A 4 8.52 4.46 8.07
CA LYS A 4 7.58 3.53 8.72
C LYS A 4 6.75 2.83 7.64
N THR A 5 7.23 1.68 7.18
CA THR A 5 6.57 0.83 6.19
C THR A 5 5.49 -0.01 6.89
N SER A 6 4.25 0.16 6.46
CA SER A 6 3.15 -0.66 6.96
C SER A 6 3.10 -1.95 6.15
N LEU A 7 3.03 -3.10 6.82
CA LEU A 7 2.89 -4.41 6.19
C LEU A 7 1.41 -4.78 6.13
N ARG A 8 0.95 -5.22 4.96
CA ARG A 8 -0.37 -5.83 4.81
C ARG A 8 -0.19 -7.34 4.69
N LYS A 9 -0.77 -8.08 5.64
CA LYS A 9 -0.89 -9.53 5.57
C LYS A 9 -2.26 -9.88 4.99
N LYS A 10 -2.31 -10.75 3.99
CA LYS A 10 -3.56 -11.27 3.42
C LYS A 10 -3.45 -12.77 3.22
N ILE A 11 -4.35 -13.50 3.87
CA ILE A 11 -4.48 -14.95 3.75
C ILE A 11 -5.30 -15.25 2.50
N ASN A 12 -4.83 -16.20 1.68
CA ASN A 12 -5.61 -16.75 0.59
C ASN A 12 -6.39 -17.99 1.07
N TYR A 13 -7.64 -17.79 1.46
CA TYR A 13 -8.49 -18.87 1.99
C TYR A 13 -8.79 -19.97 0.98
N ALA A 14 -8.85 -19.66 -0.32
CA ALA A 14 -9.12 -20.66 -1.34
C ALA A 14 -7.94 -21.63 -1.49
N SER A 15 -6.72 -21.09 -1.61
CA SER A 15 -5.50 -21.90 -1.65
C SER A 15 -5.29 -22.65 -0.32
N LEU A 16 -5.53 -22.00 0.82
CA LEU A 16 -5.45 -22.66 2.14
C LEU A 16 -6.40 -23.86 2.24
N LYS A 17 -7.65 -23.72 1.79
CA LYS A 17 -8.62 -24.82 1.79
C LYS A 17 -8.16 -25.98 0.91
N SER A 18 -7.62 -25.70 -0.27
CA SER A 18 -7.07 -26.73 -1.15
C SER A 18 -5.86 -27.42 -0.53
N SER A 19 -4.93 -26.66 0.05
CA SER A 19 -3.73 -27.20 0.71
C SER A 19 -4.07 -28.08 1.91
N LEU A 20 -5.05 -27.68 2.72
CA LEU A 20 -5.53 -28.47 3.87
C LEU A 20 -6.26 -29.75 3.43
N ALA A 21 -7.00 -29.68 2.32
CA ALA A 21 -7.71 -30.85 1.76
C ALA A 21 -6.73 -31.86 1.15
N SER A 22 -5.60 -31.42 0.60
CA SER A 22 -4.55 -32.29 0.06
C SER A 22 -3.55 -32.79 1.11
N TYR A 23 -3.60 -32.27 2.33
CA TYR A 23 -2.61 -32.60 3.36
C TYR A 23 -2.87 -34.00 3.94
N ASP A 24 -1.81 -34.78 4.13
CA ASP A 24 -1.90 -36.10 4.74
C ASP A 24 -1.96 -36.01 6.27
N TRP A 25 -3.15 -36.23 6.82
CA TRP A 25 -3.42 -36.15 8.25
C TRP A 25 -3.00 -37.40 9.04
N ASN A 26 -2.53 -38.47 8.36
CA ASN A 26 -2.12 -39.71 9.04
C ASN A 26 -1.01 -39.48 10.07
N LEU A 27 -0.17 -38.45 9.89
CA LEU A 27 0.87 -38.06 10.84
C LEU A 27 0.34 -37.56 12.19
N VAL A 28 -0.88 -37.01 12.19
CA VAL A 28 -1.58 -36.55 13.41
C VAL A 28 -2.33 -37.72 14.04
N TYR A 29 -3.00 -38.55 13.23
CA TYR A 29 -3.76 -39.70 13.73
C TYR A 29 -2.90 -40.82 14.33
N ASN A 30 -1.67 -41.01 13.83
CA ASN A 30 -0.75 -42.04 14.32
C ASN A 30 0.02 -41.62 15.60
N SER A 31 -0.29 -40.46 16.19
CA SER A 31 0.38 -40.01 17.41
C SER A 31 -0.24 -40.69 18.64
N LYS A 32 0.60 -41.39 19.43
CA LYS A 32 0.16 -42.16 20.61
C LYS A 32 -0.23 -41.29 21.81
N ALA A 33 0.29 -40.07 21.89
CA ALA A 33 -0.01 -39.11 22.94
C ALA A 33 -0.85 -37.95 22.40
N ALA A 34 -1.93 -37.61 23.10
CA ALA A 34 -2.84 -36.52 22.74
C ALA A 34 -2.12 -35.16 22.66
N GLN A 35 -1.15 -34.93 23.55
CA GLN A 35 -0.31 -33.73 23.57
C GLN A 35 0.50 -33.57 22.27
N ASP A 36 1.05 -34.67 21.76
CA ASP A 36 1.88 -34.65 20.55
C ASP A 36 1.00 -34.46 19.31
N ALA A 37 -0.20 -35.05 19.31
CA ALA A 37 -1.18 -34.87 18.24
C ALA A 37 -1.62 -33.40 18.15
N THR A 38 -1.90 -32.74 19.28
CA THR A 38 -2.32 -31.33 19.29
C THR A 38 -1.20 -30.38 18.87
N ALA A 39 0.04 -30.66 19.29
CA ALA A 39 1.20 -29.88 18.87
C ALA A 39 1.44 -30.01 17.35
N LYS A 40 1.43 -31.24 16.81
CA LYS A 40 1.59 -31.49 15.37
C LYS A 40 0.47 -30.84 14.56
N PHE A 41 -0.78 -30.99 14.99
CA PHE A 41 -1.92 -30.36 14.34
C PHE A 41 -1.76 -28.83 14.28
N SER A 42 -1.43 -28.21 15.41
CA SER A 42 -1.26 -26.76 15.49
C SER A 42 -0.13 -26.27 14.58
N ASN A 43 1.00 -26.98 14.55
CA ASN A 43 2.14 -26.63 13.70
C ASN A 43 1.78 -26.72 12.21
N VAL A 44 1.11 -27.79 11.78
CA VAL A 44 0.66 -27.95 10.39
C VAL A 44 -0.27 -26.81 9.99
N ILE A 45 -1.24 -26.46 10.84
CA ILE A 45 -2.16 -25.35 10.55
C ILE A 45 -1.40 -24.02 10.43
N ILE A 46 -0.45 -23.75 11.34
CA ILE A 46 0.36 -22.53 11.30
C ILE A 46 1.20 -22.48 10.02
N GLU A 47 1.87 -23.57 9.65
CA GLU A 47 2.67 -23.67 8.43
C GLU A 47 1.82 -23.44 7.17
N GLN A 48 0.65 -24.07 7.08
CA GLN A 48 -0.25 -23.91 5.95
C GLN A 48 -0.82 -22.48 5.87
N ILE A 49 -1.11 -21.85 7.01
CA ILE A 49 -1.52 -20.44 7.06
C ILE A 49 -0.38 -19.54 6.58
N LEU A 50 0.85 -19.76 7.03
CA LEU A 50 2.01 -18.97 6.62
C LEU A 50 2.30 -19.11 5.12
N ALA A 51 2.29 -20.34 4.61
CA ALA A 51 2.49 -20.64 3.19
C ALA A 51 1.43 -19.99 2.28
N ASN A 52 0.20 -19.86 2.79
CA ASN A 52 -0.92 -19.23 2.07
C ASN A 52 -1.12 -17.74 2.44
N THR A 53 -0.22 -17.15 3.22
CA THR A 53 -0.26 -15.73 3.59
C THR A 53 0.67 -14.93 2.71
N THR A 54 0.10 -14.00 1.95
CA THR A 54 0.86 -13.00 1.22
C THR A 54 1.15 -11.80 2.11
N VAL A 55 2.42 -11.37 2.14
CA VAL A 55 2.85 -10.16 2.82
C VAL A 55 3.25 -9.13 1.78
N SER A 56 2.55 -8.01 1.74
CA SER A 56 2.85 -6.91 0.82
C SER A 56 3.21 -5.64 1.59
N VAL A 57 4.26 -4.96 1.17
CA VAL A 57 4.61 -3.63 1.70
C VAL A 57 3.62 -2.60 1.17
N LEU A 58 2.91 -1.92 2.08
CA LEU A 58 2.05 -0.81 1.70
C LEU A 58 2.92 0.40 1.35
N LYS A 59 2.85 0.82 0.08
CA LYS A 59 3.43 2.08 -0.36
C LYS A 59 2.66 3.21 0.31
N ASN A 60 3.33 3.96 1.20
CA ASN A 60 2.72 5.13 1.80
C ASN A 60 2.57 6.23 0.73
N ARG A 61 1.32 6.52 0.36
CA ARG A 61 0.98 7.51 -0.67
C ARG A 61 1.27 8.96 -0.23
N ASN A 62 1.54 9.16 1.06
CA ASN A 62 1.82 10.44 1.71
C ASN A 62 3.32 10.63 1.99
N ILE A 63 4.21 9.95 1.27
CA ILE A 63 5.65 10.17 1.43
C ILE A 63 6.17 10.84 0.17
N GLY A 64 6.88 11.95 0.35
CA GLY A 64 7.60 12.63 -0.71
C GLY A 64 8.63 11.68 -1.30
N ARG A 65 8.53 11.39 -2.60
CA ARG A 65 9.54 10.58 -3.31
C ARG A 65 10.89 11.29 -3.44
N LYS A 66 10.91 12.61 -3.22
CA LYS A 66 12.11 13.46 -3.23
C LYS A 66 12.03 14.38 -2.02
N GLU A 67 13.18 14.70 -1.46
CA GLU A 67 13.31 15.46 -0.20
C GLU A 67 12.65 16.84 -0.25
N TRP A 68 12.64 17.49 -1.42
CA TRP A 68 11.99 18.79 -1.62
C TRP A 68 10.45 18.74 -1.66
N ILE A 69 9.87 17.54 -1.85
CA ILE A 69 8.42 17.33 -1.95
C ILE A 69 7.85 17.21 -0.53
N THR A 70 7.37 18.33 -0.01
CA THR A 70 6.69 18.36 1.29
C THR A 70 5.29 17.74 1.20
N GLN A 71 4.76 17.31 2.35
CA GLN A 71 3.40 16.78 2.43
C GLN A 71 2.34 17.76 1.92
N GLY A 72 2.56 19.07 2.08
CA GLY A 72 1.74 20.12 1.49
C GLY A 72 1.72 20.07 -0.04
N ILE A 73 2.88 19.91 -0.68
CA ILE A 73 2.97 19.76 -2.14
C ILE A 73 2.23 18.50 -2.61
N ILE A 74 2.36 17.38 -1.90
CA ILE A 74 1.66 16.14 -2.25
C ILE A 74 0.14 16.36 -2.23
N LYS A 75 -0.39 16.97 -1.16
CA LYS A 75 -1.80 17.31 -1.06
C LYS A 75 -2.24 18.21 -2.21
N SER A 76 -1.44 19.23 -2.55
CA SER A 76 -1.75 20.12 -3.67
C SER A 76 -1.75 19.40 -5.03
N ILE A 77 -0.81 18.48 -5.27
CA ILE A 77 -0.78 17.65 -6.48
C ILE A 77 -2.06 16.79 -6.56
N ILE A 78 -2.46 16.15 -5.46
CA ILE A 78 -3.69 15.34 -5.42
C ILE A 78 -4.93 16.20 -5.71
N THR A 79 -5.00 17.41 -5.15
CA THR A 79 -6.10 18.35 -5.42
C THR A 79 -6.14 18.76 -6.88
N ARG A 80 -5.00 19.08 -7.49
CA ARG A 80 -4.89 19.36 -8.93
C ARG A 80 -5.44 18.20 -9.76
N ASP A 81 -5.06 16.96 -9.43
CA ASP A 81 -5.49 15.78 -10.17
C ASP A 81 -7.01 15.52 -10.03
N LYS A 82 -7.58 15.81 -8.86
CA LYS A 82 -9.04 15.78 -8.66
C LYS A 82 -9.75 16.83 -9.51
N LEU A 83 -9.24 18.06 -9.55
CA LEU A 83 -9.78 19.14 -10.39
C LEU A 83 -9.69 18.80 -11.87
N TYR A 84 -8.57 18.24 -12.32
CA TYR A 84 -8.40 17.77 -13.70
C TYR A 84 -9.45 16.72 -14.07
N LYS A 85 -9.68 15.72 -13.21
CA LYS A 85 -10.72 14.71 -13.44
C LYS A 85 -12.12 15.33 -13.49
N ARG A 86 -12.40 16.33 -12.65
CA ARG A 86 -13.67 17.06 -12.66
C ARG A 86 -13.87 17.84 -13.96
N TYR A 87 -12.82 18.53 -14.42
CA TYR A 87 -12.80 19.21 -15.71
C TYR A 87 -13.01 18.24 -16.88
N GLN A 88 -12.31 17.10 -16.88
CA GLN A 88 -12.46 16.08 -17.92
C GLN A 88 -13.88 15.53 -18.04
N ARG A 89 -14.60 15.42 -16.92
CA ARG A 89 -16.02 15.02 -16.91
C ARG A 89 -16.98 16.13 -17.33
N ASN A 90 -16.58 17.40 -17.20
CA ASN A 90 -17.43 18.57 -17.43
C ASN A 90 -16.75 19.57 -18.37
N ARG A 91 -16.29 19.11 -19.55
CA ARG A 91 -15.45 19.92 -20.45
C ARG A 91 -16.11 21.20 -20.97
N GLN A 92 -17.44 21.22 -21.05
CA GLN A 92 -18.22 22.38 -21.50
C GLN A 92 -18.40 23.43 -20.39
N ASN A 93 -18.11 23.09 -19.14
CA ASN A 93 -18.24 24.02 -18.03
C ASN A 93 -16.99 24.91 -17.90
N ALA A 94 -17.11 26.16 -18.34
CA ALA A 94 -16.03 27.15 -18.31
C ALA A 94 -15.50 27.41 -16.88
N VAL A 95 -16.38 27.43 -15.88
CA VAL A 95 -16.00 27.67 -14.47
C VAL A 95 -15.09 26.55 -13.95
N VAL A 96 -15.42 25.29 -14.25
CA VAL A 96 -14.59 24.15 -13.82
C VAL A 96 -13.23 24.15 -14.52
N ARG A 97 -13.19 24.57 -15.79
CA ARG A 97 -11.95 24.74 -16.55
C ARG A 97 -11.07 25.82 -15.93
N GLU A 98 -11.63 27.00 -15.64
CA GLU A 98 -10.91 28.12 -15.05
C GLU A 98 -10.36 27.78 -13.67
N GLN A 99 -11.17 27.15 -12.80
CA GLN A 99 -10.73 26.66 -11.49
C GLN A 99 -9.53 25.72 -11.59
N PHE A 100 -9.56 24.77 -12.55
CA PHE A 100 -8.43 23.87 -12.77
C PHE A 100 -7.17 24.61 -13.24
N LEU A 101 -7.30 25.52 -14.22
CA LEU A 101 -6.17 26.27 -14.77
C LEU A 101 -5.52 27.17 -13.71
N ASN A 102 -6.33 27.93 -12.96
CA ASN A 102 -5.83 28.81 -11.90
C ASN A 102 -5.09 28.02 -10.82
N TYR A 103 -5.66 26.89 -10.38
CA TYR A 103 -5.01 26.03 -9.39
C TYR A 103 -3.72 25.40 -9.91
N ARG A 104 -3.71 24.95 -11.17
CA ARG A 104 -2.50 24.39 -11.81
C ARG A 104 -1.38 25.42 -11.87
N ASN A 105 -1.69 26.65 -12.28
CA ASN A 105 -0.69 27.72 -12.41
C ASN A 105 -0.13 28.11 -11.04
N LEU A 106 -0.99 28.30 -10.04
CA LEU A 106 -0.58 28.56 -8.66
C LEU A 106 0.35 27.47 -8.12
N LEU A 107 0.03 26.19 -8.34
CA LEU A 107 0.88 25.08 -7.91
C LEU A 107 2.23 25.07 -8.65
N GLN A 108 2.22 25.37 -9.95
CA GLN A 108 3.45 25.44 -10.75
C GLN A 108 4.36 26.57 -10.25
N ASP A 109 3.80 27.73 -9.91
CA ASP A 109 4.55 28.85 -9.36
C ASP A 109 5.10 28.55 -7.97
N LEU A 110 4.32 27.89 -7.11
CA LEU A 110 4.79 27.44 -5.80
C LEU A 110 5.95 26.44 -5.91
N ILE A 111 5.90 25.52 -6.87
CA ILE A 111 6.98 24.56 -7.10
C ILE A 111 8.24 25.26 -7.64
N LYS A 112 8.08 26.23 -8.56
CA LYS A 112 9.19 27.03 -9.11
C LYS A 112 9.85 27.94 -8.06
N LYS A 113 9.06 28.53 -7.16
CA LYS A 113 9.53 29.44 -6.10
C LYS A 113 10.27 28.73 -4.97
N LYS A 114 10.16 27.41 -4.85
CA LYS A 114 10.99 26.68 -3.88
C LYS A 114 12.45 26.75 -4.33
N PRO A 115 13.39 27.20 -3.47
CA PRO A 115 14.80 27.10 -3.78
C PRO A 115 15.12 25.62 -4.01
N LYS A 116 15.87 25.32 -5.08
CA LYS A 116 16.60 24.05 -5.17
C LYS A 116 17.43 23.99 -3.88
N PHE A 117 17.05 23.16 -2.92
CA PHE A 117 17.91 22.91 -1.77
C PHE A 117 19.20 22.35 -2.37
N ASN A 118 20.27 23.16 -2.32
CA ASN A 118 21.61 22.69 -2.60
C ASN A 118 21.84 21.52 -1.65
N ILE A 119 21.90 20.33 -2.21
CA ILE A 119 22.36 19.15 -1.49
C ILE A 119 23.83 19.46 -1.21
N ILE A 120 24.11 19.83 0.03
CA ILE A 120 25.48 19.84 0.55
C ILE A 120 25.84 18.37 0.67
N GLU A 121 26.65 17.87 -0.27
CA GLU A 121 27.35 16.60 -0.10
C GLU A 121 28.31 16.76 1.09
N VAL A 122 28.14 15.89 2.09
CA VAL A 122 29.09 15.67 3.19
C VAL A 122 29.66 14.28 3.01
#